data_AF-A0A102D5N2-F1
#
_entry.id   AF-A0A102D5N2-F1
#
_cell.length_a   1.000
_cell.length_b   1.000
_cell.length_c   1.000
_cell.angle_alpha   90.00
_cell.angle_beta   90.00
_cell.angle_gamma   90.00
#
_symmetry.space_group_name_H-M   'P 1'
#
loop_
_entity.id
_entity.type
_entity.pdbx_description
1 polymer ?
#
loop_
_entity_poly.entity_id
_entity_poly.type
_entity_poly.pdbx_seq_one_letter_code
_entity_poly.pdbx_strand_id
1 'polypeptide(L)' 'MTRILADLPDDDLHWLDGRAAERGASRAALLREAVAGYREAARASGIERYFGIWKDRPVPFGSGEP' A
#
# COMPACT_ATOMS: atom_id res chain seq x y z
N MET A 1 -1.86 8.31 -18.70
CA MET A 1 -1.23 8.93 -17.51
C MET A 1 -1.95 10.23 -17.22
N THR A 2 -2.15 10.56 -15.95
CA THR A 2 -2.79 11.82 -15.51
C THR A 2 -1.76 12.66 -14.77
N ARG A 3 -1.75 13.98 -14.99
CA ARG A 3 -0.88 14.93 -14.27
C ARG A 3 -1.61 15.42 -13.01
N ILE A 4 -0.87 15.55 -11.92
CA ILE A 4 -1.36 16.10 -10.67
C ILE A 4 -0.44 17.23 -10.22
N LEU A 5 -0.97 18.15 -9.44
CA LEU A 5 -0.21 19.13 -8.67
C LEU A 5 -0.31 18.73 -7.20
N ALA A 6 0.82 18.74 -6.52
CA ALA A 6 0.91 18.45 -5.10
C ALA A 6 1.90 19.43 -4.48
N ASP A 7 1.46 20.11 -3.43
CA ASP A 7 2.32 21.00 -2.65
C ASP A 7 3.11 20.15 -1.66
N LEU A 8 4.44 20.29 -1.72
CA LEU A 8 5.38 19.65 -0.81
C LEU A 8 6.27 20.73 -0.19
N PRO A 9 6.65 20.59 1.09
CA PRO A 9 7.71 21.40 1.68
C PRO A 9 9.00 21.32 0.86
N ASP A 10 9.77 22.40 0.81
CA ASP A 10 11.04 22.44 0.05
C ASP A 10 12.02 21.36 0.51
N ASP A 11 12.11 21.10 1.82
CA ASP A 11 12.99 20.06 2.37
C ASP A 11 12.65 18.66 1.84
N ASP A 12 11.36 18.35 1.73
CA ASP A 12 10.89 17.06 1.18
C ASP A 12 11.22 16.96 -0.32
N LEU A 13 11.12 18.06 -1.05
CA LEU A 13 11.48 18.13 -2.46
C LEU A 13 12.98 17.88 -2.67
N HIS A 14 13.83 18.53 -1.88
CA HIS A 14 15.28 18.35 -1.91
C HIS A 14 15.67 16.92 -1.55
N TRP A 15 15.05 16.35 -0.53
CA TRP A 15 15.27 14.96 -0.15
C TRP A 15 14.88 13.99 -1.28
N LEU A 16 13.74 14.23 -1.95
CA LEU A 16 13.29 13.41 -3.09
C LEU A 16 14.27 13.48 -4.27
N ASP A 17 14.76 14.67 -4.61
CA ASP A 17 15.72 14.84 -5.70
C ASP A 17 17.07 14.18 -5.37
N GLY A 18 17.54 14.28 -4.13
CA GLY A 18 18.73 13.57 -3.66
C GLY A 18 18.57 12.05 -3.78
N ARG A 19 17.44 11.50 -3.30
CA ARG A 19 17.13 10.06 -3.41
C ARG A 19 17.01 9.58 -4.85
N ALA A 20 16.45 10.40 -5.72
CA ALA A 20 16.33 10.08 -7.14
C ALA A 20 17.72 10.04 -7.81
N ALA A 21 18.58 11.01 -7.50
CA ALA A 21 19.95 11.07 -8.00
C ALA A 21 20.81 9.89 -7.52
N GLU A 22 20.76 9.54 -6.24
CA GLU A 22 21.44 8.37 -5.66
C GLU A 22 21.11 7.06 -6.39
N ARG A 23 19.87 6.93 -6.87
CA ARG A 23 19.35 5.73 -7.56
C ARG A 23 19.47 5.80 -9.09
N GLY A 24 19.96 6.91 -9.64
CA GLY A 24 19.99 7.14 -11.09
C GLY A 24 18.60 7.17 -11.74
N ALA A 25 17.56 7.51 -10.96
CA ALA A 25 16.17 7.51 -11.41
C ALA A 25 15.63 8.94 -11.51
N SER A 26 14.56 9.14 -12.28
CA SER A 26 13.83 10.41 -12.25
C SER A 26 12.95 10.50 -11.00
N ARG A 27 12.77 11.71 -10.45
CA ARG A 27 11.83 11.97 -9.33
C ARG A 27 10.43 11.42 -9.60
N ALA A 28 9.93 11.56 -10.83
CA ALA A 28 8.61 11.03 -11.19
C ALA A 28 8.55 9.48 -11.18
N ALA A 29 9.66 8.80 -11.51
CA ALA A 29 9.73 7.34 -11.39
C ALA A 29 9.74 6.92 -9.92
N LEU A 30 10.54 7.58 -9.08
CA LEU A 30 10.60 7.36 -7.64
C LEU A 30 9.22 7.55 -6.98
N LEU A 31 8.50 8.62 -7.33
CA LEU A 31 7.15 8.88 -6.82
C LEU A 31 6.15 7.79 -7.23
N ARG A 32 6.22 7.28 -8.46
CA ARG A 32 5.34 6.17 -8.89
C ARG A 32 5.61 4.90 -8.11
N GLU A 33 6.88 4.57 -7.86
CA GLU A 33 7.27 3.43 -7.04
C GLU A 33 6.77 3.59 -5.60
N ALA A 34 6.99 4.76 -5.00
CA ALA A 34 6.54 5.07 -3.64
C ALA A 34 5.01 4.93 -3.49
N VAL A 35 4.23 5.46 -4.45
CA VAL A 35 2.77 5.31 -4.45
C VAL A 35 2.35 3.85 -4.60
N ALA A 36 3.04 3.06 -5.45
CA ALA A 36 2.75 1.64 -5.60
C ALA A 36 3.02 0.88 -4.28
N GLY A 37 4.17 1.14 -3.63
CA GLY A 37 4.51 0.56 -2.34
C GLY A 37 3.54 0.93 -1.23
N TYR A 38 3.13 2.20 -1.16
CA TYR A 38 2.12 2.66 -0.19
C TYR A 38 0.77 1.94 -0.38
N ARG A 39 0.32 1.77 -1.62
CA ARG A 39 -0.92 1.04 -1.92
C ARG A 39 -0.84 -0.42 -1.53
N GLU A 40 0.31 -1.05 -1.72
CA GLU A 40 0.50 -2.45 -1.34
C GLU A 40 0.50 -2.63 0.18
N ALA A 41 1.24 -1.78 0.90
CA ALA A 41 1.21 -1.75 2.36
C ALA A 41 -0.21 -1.51 2.91
N ALA A 42 -0.96 -0.58 2.31
CA ALA A 42 -2.34 -0.31 2.68
C ALA A 42 -3.25 -1.53 2.43
N ARG A 43 -3.06 -2.28 1.33
CA ARG A 43 -3.80 -3.52 1.05
C ARG A 43 -3.46 -4.64 2.02
N ALA A 44 -2.17 -4.85 2.31
CA ALA A 44 -1.71 -5.86 3.26
C ALA A 44 -2.33 -5.64 4.65
N SER A 45 -2.37 -4.38 5.12
CA SER A 45 -3.06 -4.03 6.37
C SER A 45 -4.56 -4.32 6.35
N GLY A 46 -5.18 -4.34 5.17
CA GLY A 46 -6.56 -4.78 4.99
C GLY A 46 -6.68 -6.29 5.18
N ILE A 47 -5.86 -7.07 4.48
CA ILE A 47 -5.88 -8.55 4.56
C ILE A 47 -5.66 -9.02 6.00
N GLU A 48 -4.69 -8.46 6.73
CA GLU A 48 -4.44 -8.80 8.14
C GLU A 48 -5.66 -8.53 9.04
N ARG A 49 -6.41 -7.46 8.77
CA ARG A 49 -7.64 -7.13 9.51
C ARG A 49 -8.79 -8.11 9.26
N TYR A 50 -8.82 -8.77 8.11
CA TYR A 50 -9.90 -9.70 7.75
C TYR A 50 -9.49 -11.18 7.86
N PHE A 51 -8.21 -11.47 8.13
CA PHE A 51 -7.71 -12.83 8.28
C PHE A 51 -8.29 -13.47 9.55
N GLY A 52 -9.08 -14.54 9.39
CA GLY A 52 -9.65 -15.29 10.52
C GLY A 52 -11.03 -14.85 10.97
N ILE A 53 -11.70 -13.91 10.30
CA ILE A 53 -13.09 -13.50 10.64
C ILE A 53 -14.09 -14.68 10.56
N TRP A 54 -13.80 -15.68 9.75
CA TRP A 54 -14.62 -16.90 9.65
C TRP A 54 -14.23 -17.99 10.66
N LYS A 55 -13.14 -17.84 11.41
CA LYS A 55 -12.61 -18.89 12.31
C LYS A 55 -13.59 -19.24 13.44
N ASP A 56 -14.33 -18.25 13.93
CA ASP A 56 -15.26 -18.40 15.05
C ASP A 56 -16.73 -18.46 14.60
N ARG A 57 -17.00 -18.56 13.30
CA ARG A 57 -18.36 -18.74 12.81
C ARG A 57 -18.77 -20.22 12.95
N PRO A 58 -19.87 -20.53 13.66
CA PRO A 58 -20.40 -21.88 13.66
C PRO A 58 -20.84 -22.25 12.24
N VAL A 59 -20.41 -23.42 11.77
CA VAL A 59 -20.90 -24.00 10.51
C VAL A 59 -22.40 -24.28 10.67
N PRO A 60 -23.30 -23.70 9.85
CA PRO A 60 -24.74 -23.77 10.12
C PRO A 60 -25.38 -25.11 9.73
N PHE A 61 -24.62 -26.12 9.28
CA PHE A 61 -25.17 -27.34 8.75
C PHE A 61 -24.41 -28.59 9.22
N GLY A 62 -25.11 -29.39 10.04
CA GLY A 62 -25.07 -30.85 9.98
C GLY A 62 -24.12 -31.59 10.93
N SER A 63 -24.45 -31.67 12.21
CA SER A 63 -24.23 -32.90 12.99
C SER A 63 -25.53 -33.70 12.97
N GLY A 64 -25.82 -34.32 11.83
CA GLY A 64 -26.80 -35.39 11.74
C GLY A 64 -26.13 -36.67 12.18
N GLU A 65 -26.31 -37.05 13.44
CA GLU A 65 -26.03 -38.40 13.92
C GLU A 65 -27.39 -39.11 14.00
N PRO A 66 -27.58 -40.28 13.35
CA PRO A 66 -28.75 -41.13 13.57
C PRO A 66 -28.69 -41.88 14.90
#